data_AF-A0A1C4X0Y3-F1
#
_entry.id   AF-A0A1C4X0Y3-F1
#
_cell.length_a   1.000
_cell.length_b   1.000
_cell.length_c   1.000
_cell.angle_alpha   90.00
_cell.angle_beta   90.00
_cell.angle_gamma   90.00
#
_symmetry.space_group_name_H-M   'P 1'
#
loop_
_entity.id
_entity.type
_entity.pdbx_description
1 polymer ?
#
loop_
_entity_poly.entity_id
_entity_poly.type
_entity_poly.pdbx_seq_one_letter_code
_entity_poly.pdbx_strand_id
1 'polypeptide(L)'
;MGQGRWPGNPHPTAPRTRRARLTKDPIAREGPTVAGSEPVTSPDQHKPGHRKAGQIGAVLSALALLAMICGNHEGRVEDIWLIGLAALLLIIVIGDVVLRRSGLRS
;
A
#
# COMPACT_ATOMS: atom_id res chain seq x y z
N MET A 1 -25.55 -54.77 -44.42
CA MET A 1 -26.51 -54.29 -45.45
C MET A 1 -27.66 -53.57 -44.74
N GLY A 2 -28.02 -52.34 -45.15
CA GLY A 2 -29.23 -51.61 -44.70
C GLY A 2 -28.95 -50.31 -43.91
N GLN A 3 -28.42 -49.24 -44.52
CA GLN A 3 -29.16 -48.04 -45.01
C GLN A 3 -29.92 -47.30 -43.88
N GLY A 4 -29.57 -46.09 -43.40
CA GLY A 4 -28.89 -44.97 -44.02
C GLY A 4 -29.87 -44.02 -44.72
N ARG A 5 -30.76 -43.33 -43.99
CA ARG A 5 -31.59 -42.23 -44.53
C ARG A 5 -32.20 -41.35 -43.42
N TRP A 6 -31.68 -40.13 -43.25
CA TRP A 6 -32.44 -39.01 -42.69
C TRP A 6 -32.48 -37.88 -43.75
N PRO A 7 -33.63 -37.20 -43.92
CA PRO A 7 -33.89 -36.35 -45.07
C PRO A 7 -33.18 -35.00 -44.93
N GLY A 8 -32.62 -34.54 -46.05
CA GLY A 8 -31.93 -33.28 -46.16
C GLY A 8 -32.83 -32.07 -45.97
N ASN A 9 -32.19 -30.92 -45.74
CA ASN A 9 -32.71 -29.62 -46.11
C ASN A 9 -31.54 -28.65 -46.41
N PRO A 10 -31.79 -27.63 -47.24
CA PRO A 10 -30.84 -27.17 -48.25
C PRO A 10 -29.90 -26.05 -47.78
N HIS A 11 -28.68 -26.01 -48.33
CA HIS A 11 -27.93 -24.76 -48.53
C HIS A 11 -28.53 -24.03 -49.74
N PRO A 12 -28.52 -22.68 -49.85
CA PRO A 12 -27.43 -21.78 -49.44
C PRO A 12 -27.91 -20.44 -48.83
N THR A 13 -27.02 -19.64 -48.23
CA THR A 13 -27.05 -18.16 -48.37
C THR A 13 -25.83 -17.48 -47.73
N ALA A 14 -25.02 -16.92 -48.62
CA ALA A 14 -24.15 -15.74 -48.49
C ALA A 14 -23.07 -15.69 -47.38
N PRO A 15 -21.80 -15.35 -47.72
CA PRO A 15 -20.87 -14.85 -46.72
C PRO A 15 -21.40 -13.52 -46.22
N ARG A 16 -21.98 -13.50 -45.02
CA ARG A 16 -22.23 -12.24 -44.32
C ARG A 16 -20.87 -11.64 -44.02
N THR A 17 -20.47 -10.66 -44.83
CA THR A 17 -19.34 -9.77 -44.59
C THR A 17 -19.52 -9.18 -43.19
N ARG A 18 -18.91 -9.83 -42.19
CA ARG A 18 -18.86 -9.31 -40.83
C ARG A 18 -17.91 -8.13 -40.90
N ARG A 19 -18.45 -6.95 -41.22
CA ARG A 19 -17.79 -5.66 -41.01
C ARG A 19 -17.12 -5.75 -39.65
N ALA A 20 -15.79 -5.64 -39.64
CA ALA A 20 -15.00 -5.58 -38.43
C ALA A 20 -15.63 -4.50 -37.53
N ARG A 21 -16.34 -4.94 -36.49
CA ARG A 21 -16.85 -4.05 -35.45
C ARG A 21 -15.65 -3.75 -34.56
N LEU A 22 -14.79 -2.87 -35.07
CA LEU A 22 -13.70 -2.23 -34.34
C LEU A 22 -14.29 -1.30 -33.29
N THR A 23 -14.93 -1.85 -32.25
CA THR A 23 -15.58 -0.99 -31.26
C THR A 23 -15.56 -1.44 -29.82
N LYS A 24 -15.11 -2.66 -29.48
CA LYS A 24 -14.87 -3.09 -28.08
C LYS A 24 -14.36 -4.53 -28.08
N ASP A 25 -13.11 -4.75 -28.46
CA ASP A 25 -12.41 -5.93 -27.95
C ASP A 25 -11.75 -5.50 -26.63
N PRO A 26 -12.28 -5.90 -25.47
CA PRO A 26 -11.71 -5.53 -24.17
C PRO A 26 -10.27 -6.03 -24.04
N ILE A 27 -9.92 -7.10 -24.77
CA ILE A 27 -8.60 -7.73 -24.84
C ILE A 27 -7.51 -6.77 -25.35
N ALA A 28 -7.85 -5.75 -26.16
CA ALA A 28 -6.85 -4.81 -26.67
C ALA A 28 -6.57 -3.64 -25.70
N ARG A 29 -7.45 -3.39 -24.71
CA ARG A 29 -7.26 -2.32 -23.71
C ARG A 29 -6.56 -2.81 -22.46
N GLU A 30 -6.69 -4.09 -22.18
CA GLU A 30 -5.97 -4.75 -21.10
C GLU A 30 -4.71 -5.35 -21.72
N GLY A 31 -3.59 -4.63 -21.62
CA GLY A 31 -2.28 -5.27 -21.79
C GLY A 31 -2.24 -6.52 -20.91
N PRO A 32 -1.52 -7.59 -21.32
CA PRO A 32 -1.56 -8.88 -20.65
C PRO A 32 -1.49 -8.66 -19.14
N THR A 33 -2.51 -9.09 -18.40
CA THR A 33 -2.58 -8.95 -16.95
C THR A 33 -1.38 -9.72 -16.40
N VAL A 34 -0.27 -9.02 -16.17
CA VAL A 34 0.92 -9.58 -15.56
C VAL A 34 0.52 -9.89 -14.12
N ALA A 35 0.13 -11.14 -13.89
CA ALA A 35 -0.18 -11.71 -12.58
C ALA A 35 1.09 -11.88 -11.73
N GLY A 36 1.95 -10.84 -11.70
CA GLY A 36 3.25 -10.84 -11.04
C GLY A 36 3.66 -9.49 -10.47
N SER A 37 2.77 -8.49 -10.48
CA SER A 37 3.01 -7.17 -9.86
C SER A 37 2.52 -7.08 -8.41
N GLU A 38 2.17 -8.20 -7.80
CA GLU A 38 1.93 -8.23 -6.36
C GLU A 38 3.30 -8.31 -5.67
N PRO A 39 3.62 -7.41 -4.72
CA PRO A 39 4.91 -7.45 -4.04
C PRO A 39 5.09 -8.81 -3.37
N VAL A 40 6.06 -9.59 -3.85
CA VAL A 40 6.41 -10.89 -3.28
C VAL A 40 7.09 -10.62 -1.96
N THR A 41 6.32 -10.71 -0.87
CA THR A 41 6.85 -10.62 0.49
C THR A 41 6.92 -12.01 1.11
N SER A 42 8.04 -12.30 1.78
CA SER A 42 8.18 -13.54 2.55
C SER A 42 7.24 -13.51 3.77
N PRO A 43 6.69 -14.64 4.24
CA PRO A 43 5.79 -14.69 5.39
C PRO A 43 6.31 -13.96 6.65
N ASP A 44 7.63 -13.82 6.80
CA ASP A 44 8.27 -13.12 7.91
C ASP A 44 8.24 -11.58 7.80
N GLN A 45 8.15 -10.99 6.59
CA GLN A 45 8.13 -9.52 6.41
C GLN A 45 6.87 -8.87 6.98
N HIS A 46 5.80 -9.65 7.13
CA HIS A 46 4.54 -9.21 7.75
C HIS A 46 4.55 -9.32 9.27
N LYS A 47 5.67 -9.71 9.88
CA LYS A 47 5.75 -9.86 11.34
C LYS A 47 5.51 -8.49 12.00
N PRO A 48 4.56 -8.40 12.94
CA PRO A 48 4.31 -7.15 13.64
C PRO A 48 5.58 -6.65 14.34
N GLY A 49 5.98 -5.43 14.02
CA GLY A 49 7.16 -4.82 14.63
C GLY A 49 6.99 -4.56 16.14
N HIS A 50 8.11 -4.40 16.84
CA HIS A 50 8.14 -4.10 18.27
C HIS A 50 7.84 -2.61 18.53
N ARG A 51 6.54 -2.26 18.50
CA ARG A 51 6.04 -0.89 18.72
C ARG A 51 6.55 -0.23 20.00
N LYS A 52 6.66 -1.01 21.09
CA LYS A 52 7.10 -0.50 22.39
C LYS A 52 8.56 -0.07 22.35
N ALA A 53 9.41 -0.80 21.62
CA ALA A 53 10.79 -0.39 21.40
C ALA A 53 10.85 0.95 20.64
N GLY A 54 10.00 1.14 19.62
CA GLY A 54 9.90 2.43 18.91
C GLY A 54 9.46 3.58 19.81
N GLN A 55 8.43 3.37 20.65
CA GLN A 55 7.97 4.37 21.61
C GLN A 55 9.06 4.72 22.64
N ILE A 56 9.74 3.72 23.19
CA ILE A 56 10.86 3.91 24.13
C ILE A 56 12.00 4.66 23.46
N GLY A 57 12.39 4.26 22.25
CA GLY A 57 13.43 4.94 21.47
C GLY A 57 13.12 6.42 21.27
N ALA A 58 11.89 6.74 20.85
CA ALA A 58 11.47 8.13 20.66
C ALA A 58 11.50 8.95 21.97
N VAL A 59 11.09 8.37 23.10
CA VAL A 59 11.16 9.03 24.41
C VAL A 59 12.61 9.24 24.84
N LEU A 60 13.48 8.24 24.68
CA LEU A 60 14.91 8.37 25.01
C LEU A 60 15.58 9.42 24.12
N SER A 61 15.26 9.48 22.83
CA SER A 61 15.74 10.54 21.93
C SER A 61 15.27 11.93 22.36
N ALA A 62 13.99 12.07 22.77
CA ALA A 62 13.49 13.34 23.28
C ALA A 62 14.22 13.77 24.57
N LEU A 63 14.46 12.84 25.50
CA LEU A 63 15.24 13.12 26.72
C LEU A 63 16.68 13.50 26.41
N ALA A 64 17.33 12.84 25.44
CA ALA A 64 18.67 13.19 24.99
C ALA A 64 18.73 14.62 24.41
N LEU A 65 17.76 14.99 23.57
CA LEU A 65 17.65 16.36 23.03
C LEU A 65 17.50 17.41 24.13
N LEU A 66 16.70 17.12 25.16
CA LEU A 66 16.53 18.03 26.30
C LEU A 66 17.80 18.10 27.17
N ALA A 67 18.52 16.99 27.34
CA ALA A 67 19.78 16.98 28.07
C ALA A 67 20.85 17.85 27.37
N MET A 68 20.80 17.96 26.03
CA MET A 68 21.70 18.81 25.26
C MET A 68 21.49 20.31 25.51
N ILE A 69 20.34 20.73 26.07
CA ILE A 69 20.14 22.14 26.49
C ILE A 69 21.13 22.53 27.60
N CYS A 70 21.58 21.55 28.41
CA CYS A 70 22.58 21.78 29.42
C CYS A 70 23.98 21.82 28.77
N GLY A 71 24.43 23.02 28.41
CA GLY A 71 25.72 23.20 27.74
C GLY A 71 26.10 24.67 27.51
N ASN A 72 27.11 24.89 26.69
CA ASN A 72 27.66 26.21 26.36
C ASN A 72 26.88 26.88 25.21
N HIS A 73 25.57 27.01 25.34
CA HIS A 73 24.75 27.64 24.30
C HIS A 73 24.80 29.17 24.46
N GLU A 74 25.40 29.84 23.48
CA GLU A 74 25.44 31.32 23.41
C GLU A 74 24.16 31.88 22.76
N GLY A 75 23.49 31.09 21.92
CA GLY A 75 22.34 31.51 21.13
C GLY A 75 21.09 30.68 21.37
N ARG A 76 19.92 31.34 21.35
CA ARG A 76 18.61 30.70 21.60
C ARG A 76 18.09 29.84 20.44
N VAL A 77 18.70 29.94 19.25
CA VAL A 77 18.22 29.20 18.06
C VAL A 77 18.37 27.69 18.26
N GLU A 78 19.49 27.25 18.84
CA GLU A 78 19.74 25.84 19.13
C GLU A 78 18.70 25.29 20.11
N ASP A 79 18.45 26.00 21.22
CA ASP A 79 17.44 25.61 22.20
C ASP A 79 16.04 25.47 21.58
N ILE A 80 15.66 26.38 20.69
CA ILE A 80 14.37 26.33 19.99
C ILE A 80 14.25 25.04 19.17
N TRP A 81 15.30 24.65 18.46
CA TRP A 81 15.31 23.41 17.68
C TRP A 81 15.32 22.16 18.56
N LEU A 82 16.12 22.14 19.63
CA LEU A 82 16.17 21.02 20.56
C LEU A 82 14.81 20.79 21.24
N ILE A 83 14.22 21.86 21.79
CA ILE A 83 12.90 21.81 22.42
C ILE A 83 11.82 21.46 21.39
N GLY A 84 11.86 22.07 20.21
CA GLY A 84 10.89 21.84 19.14
C GLY A 84 10.88 20.37 18.68
N LEU A 85 12.05 19.78 18.45
CA LEU A 85 12.17 18.38 18.05
C LEU A 85 11.78 17.42 19.19
N ALA A 86 12.18 17.71 20.43
CA ALA A 86 11.78 16.91 21.58
C ALA A 86 10.25 16.92 21.75
N ALA A 87 9.62 18.09 21.68
CA ALA A 87 8.16 18.22 21.75
C ALA A 87 7.46 17.48 20.61
N LEU A 88 7.97 17.58 19.38
CA LEU A 88 7.43 16.86 18.23
C LEU A 88 7.43 15.34 18.44
N LEU A 89 8.55 14.77 18.90
CA LEU A 89 8.64 13.33 19.18
C LEU A 89 7.64 12.90 20.24
N LEU A 90 7.51 13.66 21.33
CA LEU A 90 6.57 13.36 22.39
C LEU A 90 5.11 13.42 21.91
N ILE A 91 4.75 14.44 21.11
CA ILE A 91 3.41 14.56 20.51
C ILE A 91 3.09 13.35 19.65
N ILE A 92 4.03 12.88 18.82
CA ILE A 92 3.83 11.69 17.97
C ILE A 92 3.58 10.44 18.83
N VAL A 93 4.40 10.21 19.87
CA VAL A 93 4.26 9.04 20.75
C VAL A 93 2.94 9.10 21.53
N ILE A 94 2.61 10.24 22.10
CA ILE A 94 1.35 10.44 22.84
C ILE A 94 0.17 10.26 21.89
N GLY A 95 0.22 10.84 20.69
CA GLY A 95 -0.80 10.70 19.66
C GLY A 95 -1.02 9.24 19.25
N ASP A 96 0.04 8.47 19.02
CA ASP A 96 -0.05 7.04 18.73
C ASP A 96 -0.71 6.28 19.89
N VAL A 97 -0.33 6.57 21.14
CA VAL A 97 -0.92 5.93 22.32
C VAL A 97 -2.39 6.28 22.47
N VAL A 98 -2.77 7.55 22.31
CA VAL A 98 -4.16 8.01 22.42
C VAL A 98 -5.02 7.40 21.32
N LEU A 99 -4.58 7.46 20.06
CA LEU A 99 -5.34 6.94 18.93
C LEU A 99 -5.62 5.43 19.06
N ARG A 100 -4.67 4.68 19.62
CA ARG A 100 -4.83 3.25 19.91
C ARG A 100 -5.71 2.98 21.12
N ARG A 101 -5.60 3.78 22.19
CA ARG A 101 -6.48 3.67 23.36
C ARG A 101 -7.93 3.96 23.01
N SER A 102 -8.16 4.88 22.07
CA SER A 102 -9.48 5.21 21.55
C SER A 102 -10.01 4.21 20.52
N GLY A 103 -9.25 3.19 20.14
CA GLY A 103 -9.64 2.20 19.13
C GLY A 103 -9.62 2.72 17.68
N LEU A 104 -9.16 3.94 17.45
CA LEU A 104 -9.08 4.59 16.13
C LEU A 104 -7.87 4.13 15.32
N ARG A 105 -6.95 3.37 15.93
CA ARG A 105 -5.79 2.75 15.28
C ARG A 105 -5.51 1.38 15.89
N SER A 106 -5.39 0.37 15.03
CA SER A 106 -5.04 -1.00 15.41
C SER A 106 -3.54 -1.27 15.34
#